data_AF-A0A7S2GQC7-F1
#
_entry.id   AF-A0A7S2GQC7-F1
#
_cell.length_a   1.000
_cell.length_b   1.000
_cell.length_c   1.000
_cell.angle_alpha   90.00
_cell.angle_beta   90.00
_cell.angle_gamma   90.00
#
_symmetry.space_group_name_H-M   'P 1'
#
loop_
_entity.id
_entity.type
_entity.pdbx_description
1 polymer ?
#
loop_
_entity_poly.entity_id
_entity_poly.type
_entity_poly.pdbx_seq_one_letter_code
_entity_poly.pdbx_strand_id
1 'polypeptide(L)'
;GDDLDCRPVHCPVPQDPVGVWMGRGEFNQTLRLQCAQGYAPAGGASELRCSHLGPWEVPVAKCMPQPRDVLGAQAFRKGMQSAALMSVIGSVATLTVVIALCWREPSQRGGRPRQREEEA
;
A
#
# COMPACT_ATOMS: atom_id res chain seq x y z
N GLY A 1 14.52 -10.89 54.66
CA GLY A 1 14.50 -12.34 54.41
C GLY A 1 13.66 -12.53 53.18
N ASP A 2 14.31 -12.64 52.03
CA ASP A 2 13.79 -12.05 50.80
C ASP A 2 13.54 -13.14 49.76
N ASP A 3 12.25 -13.34 49.46
CA ASP A 3 11.75 -14.39 48.57
C ASP A 3 11.99 -14.00 47.10
N LEU A 4 13.24 -14.19 46.64
CA LEU A 4 13.65 -14.02 45.25
C LEU A 4 13.24 -15.25 44.42
N ASP A 5 11.94 -15.50 44.35
CA ASP A 5 11.33 -16.56 43.53
C ASP A 5 11.38 -16.20 42.04
N CYS A 6 12.52 -16.47 41.41
CA CYS A 6 12.79 -16.24 39.99
C CYS A 6 12.00 -17.20 39.07
N ARG A 7 10.67 -17.04 39.03
CA ARG A 7 9.81 -17.78 38.09
C ARG A 7 9.96 -17.25 36.66
N PRO A 8 9.97 -18.14 35.64
CA PRO A 8 9.97 -17.71 34.24
C PRO A 8 8.64 -17.03 33.90
N VAL A 9 8.70 -15.79 33.41
CA VAL A 9 7.52 -15.04 32.99
C VAL A 9 7.01 -15.57 31.64
N HIS A 10 5.74 -16.00 31.63
CA HIS A 10 5.06 -16.54 30.46
C HIS A 10 3.65 -15.93 30.38
N CYS A 11 3.36 -15.23 29.29
CA CYS A 11 2.11 -14.54 29.05
C CYS A 11 1.15 -15.39 28.20
N PRO A 12 -0.14 -15.51 28.56
CA PRO A 12 -1.08 -16.38 27.88
C PRO A 12 -1.38 -15.87 26.45
N VAL A 13 -1.00 -16.66 25.44
CA VAL A 13 -1.32 -16.38 24.03
C VAL A 13 -2.86 -16.38 23.85
N PRO A 14 -3.49 -15.27 23.42
CA PRO A 14 -4.94 -15.25 23.21
C PRO A 14 -5.35 -16.13 22.02
N GLN A 15 -6.61 -16.58 22.02
CA GLN A 15 -7.20 -17.33 20.91
C GLN A 15 -8.29 -16.50 20.23
N ASP A 16 -8.37 -16.62 18.90
CA ASP A 16 -9.38 -15.96 18.06
C ASP A 16 -9.90 -16.99 17.03
N PRO A 17 -11.22 -17.05 16.75
CA PRO A 17 -11.77 -18.06 15.84
C PRO A 17 -11.45 -17.82 14.37
N VAL A 18 -11.01 -16.62 13.98
CA VAL A 18 -10.73 -16.21 12.59
C VAL A 18 -9.38 -15.48 12.46
N GLY A 19 -8.47 -15.72 13.41
CA GLY A 19 -7.12 -15.17 13.42
C GLY A 19 -6.15 -15.98 14.30
N VAL A 20 -4.86 -15.72 14.14
CA VAL A 20 -3.78 -16.41 14.86
C VAL A 20 -2.82 -15.37 15.44
N TRP A 21 -2.51 -15.51 16.72
CA TRP A 21 -1.45 -14.75 17.38
C TRP A 21 -0.10 -15.41 17.13
N MET A 22 0.78 -14.74 16.39
CA MET A 22 2.16 -15.20 16.17
C MET A 22 3.01 -14.98 17.42
N GLY A 23 3.66 -16.04 17.89
CA GLY A 23 4.62 -16.01 19.02
C GLY A 23 4.29 -17.07 20.07
N ARG A 24 5.10 -17.15 21.13
CA ARG A 24 4.98 -18.17 22.18
C ARG A 24 4.63 -17.59 23.56
N GLY A 25 4.63 -16.27 23.71
CA GLY A 25 4.28 -15.60 24.96
C GLY A 25 5.40 -15.62 26.00
N GLU A 26 6.63 -15.96 25.62
CA GLU A 26 7.79 -15.87 26.51
C GLU A 26 8.14 -14.41 26.84
N PHE A 27 8.79 -14.19 27.98
CA PHE A 27 9.27 -12.87 28.40
C PHE A 27 9.96 -12.09 27.28
N ASN A 28 9.61 -10.81 27.13
CA ASN A 28 10.13 -9.88 26.13
C ASN A 28 9.82 -10.23 24.65
N GLN A 29 9.07 -11.31 24.36
CA GLN A 29 8.50 -11.52 23.03
C GLN A 29 7.34 -10.53 22.78
N THR A 30 7.14 -10.17 21.51
CA THR A 30 5.94 -9.46 21.03
C THR A 30 5.07 -10.41 20.23
N LEU A 31 3.85 -10.68 20.70
CA LEU A 31 2.82 -11.37 19.93
C LEU A 31 2.20 -10.44 18.89
N ARG A 32 1.81 -10.99 17.73
CA ARG A 32 1.17 -10.24 16.64
C ARG A 32 -0.08 -10.96 16.12
N LEU A 33 -1.23 -10.29 16.10
CA LEU A 33 -2.47 -10.85 15.55
C LEU A 33 -2.48 -10.78 14.02
N GLN A 34 -2.60 -11.94 13.37
CA GLN A 34 -2.94 -12.04 11.95
C GLN A 34 -4.38 -12.53 11.81
N CYS A 35 -5.22 -11.77 11.09
CA CYS A 35 -6.60 -12.16 10.79
C CYS A 35 -6.71 -12.82 9.41
N ALA A 36 -7.75 -13.65 9.23
CA ALA A 36 -8.13 -14.18 7.93
C ALA A 36 -8.53 -13.08 6.93
N GLN A 37 -8.53 -13.41 5.63
CA GLN A 37 -8.88 -12.45 4.58
C GLN A 37 -10.29 -11.88 4.78
N GLY A 38 -10.42 -10.55 4.73
CA GLY A 38 -11.68 -9.85 5.00
C GLY A 38 -11.95 -9.56 6.48
N TYR A 39 -11.05 -9.93 7.39
CA TYR A 39 -11.10 -9.59 8.81
C TYR A 39 -9.93 -8.69 9.19
N ALA A 40 -10.09 -7.88 10.25
CA ALA A 40 -9.05 -7.00 10.78
C ALA A 40 -9.08 -6.93 12.32
N PRO A 41 -7.94 -6.66 12.98
CA PRO A 41 -7.90 -6.43 14.42
C PRO A 41 -8.76 -5.22 14.83
N ALA A 42 -9.63 -5.42 15.81
CA ALA A 42 -10.48 -4.38 16.38
C ALA A 42 -10.69 -4.58 17.89
N GLY A 43 -11.09 -3.51 18.58
CA GLY A 43 -11.41 -3.54 20.02
C GLY A 43 -10.21 -3.59 20.98
N GLY A 44 -8.98 -3.48 20.49
CA GLY A 44 -7.77 -3.53 21.31
C GLY A 44 -6.47 -3.40 20.52
N ALA A 45 -5.35 -3.71 21.18
CA ALA A 45 -4.02 -3.76 20.57
C ALA A 45 -3.83 -5.05 19.75
N SER A 46 -3.25 -4.94 18.55
CA SER A 46 -2.89 -6.06 17.66
C SER A 46 -1.45 -6.55 17.84
N GLU A 47 -0.63 -5.80 18.58
CA GLU A 47 0.69 -6.21 19.05
C GLU A 47 0.69 -6.23 20.59
N LEU A 48 1.20 -7.30 21.20
CA LEU A 48 1.20 -7.48 22.66
C LEU A 48 2.58 -7.94 23.12
N ARG A 49 3.28 -7.13 23.93
CA ARG A 49 4.64 -7.45 24.41
C ARG A 49 4.61 -8.03 25.82
N CYS A 50 5.16 -9.22 26.00
CA CYS A 50 5.19 -9.89 27.30
C CYS A 50 6.20 -9.20 28.23
N SER A 51 5.73 -8.71 29.38
CA SER A 51 6.52 -7.93 30.35
C SER A 51 6.51 -8.59 31.72
N HIS A 52 7.32 -8.09 32.66
CA HIS A 52 7.38 -8.60 34.04
C HIS A 52 6.09 -8.34 34.85
N LEU A 53 5.16 -7.52 34.33
CA LEU A 53 3.87 -7.22 34.96
C LEU A 53 2.85 -8.34 34.76
N GLY A 54 3.14 -9.31 33.87
CA GLY A 54 2.35 -10.52 33.66
C GLY A 54 1.45 -10.45 32.41
N PRO A 55 0.20 -10.94 32.48
CA PRO A 55 -0.71 -10.95 31.33
C PRO A 55 -1.12 -9.52 30.90
N TRP A 56 -1.70 -9.43 29.70
CA TRP A 56 -1.89 -8.19 28.96
C TRP A 56 -2.69 -7.11 29.73
N GLU A 57 -2.01 -6.03 30.11
CA GLU A 57 -2.61 -4.85 30.76
C GLU A 57 -3.49 -4.02 29.81
N VAL A 58 -3.31 -4.21 28.50
CA VAL A 58 -4.07 -3.52 27.44
C VAL A 58 -5.19 -4.41 26.88
N PRO A 59 -6.32 -3.84 26.42
CA PRO A 59 -7.35 -4.61 25.72
C PRO A 59 -6.77 -5.37 24.53
N VAL A 60 -7.03 -6.67 24.49
CA VAL A 60 -6.59 -7.58 23.42
C VAL A 60 -7.50 -7.43 22.20
N ALA A 61 -6.94 -7.15 21.02
CA ALA A 61 -7.73 -7.09 19.80
C ALA A 61 -8.33 -8.46 19.43
N LYS A 62 -9.49 -8.42 18.77
CA LYS A 62 -10.11 -9.59 18.11
C LYS A 62 -10.28 -9.31 16.62
N CYS A 63 -10.29 -10.36 15.81
CA CYS A 63 -10.51 -10.25 14.38
C CYS A 63 -12.00 -10.05 14.08
N MET A 64 -12.37 -8.85 13.64
CA MET A 64 -13.74 -8.50 13.25
C MET A 64 -13.86 -8.39 11.73
N PRO A 65 -15.02 -8.73 11.14
CA PRO A 65 -15.22 -8.63 9.69
C PRO A 65 -15.13 -7.18 9.25
N GLN A 66 -14.28 -6.91 8.26
CA GLN A 66 -14.07 -5.57 7.72
C GLN A 66 -15.15 -5.25 6.66
N PRO A 67 -15.69 -4.02 6.58
CA PRO A 67 -16.62 -3.63 5.53
C PRO A 67 -16.01 -3.86 4.14
N ARG A 68 -16.79 -4.46 3.23
CA ARG A 68 -16.32 -4.93 1.91
C ARG A 68 -15.68 -3.82 1.08
N ASP A 69 -16.14 -2.60 1.26
CA ASP A 69 -15.70 -1.38 0.56
C ASP A 69 -14.24 -1.01 0.89
N VAL A 70 -13.78 -1.30 2.12
CA VAL A 70 -12.42 -0.98 2.58
C VAL A 70 -11.39 -1.88 1.87
N LEU A 71 -11.70 -3.16 1.72
CA LEU A 71 -10.81 -4.13 1.08
C LEU A 71 -10.66 -3.82 -0.43
N GLY A 72 -11.76 -3.42 -1.09
CA GLY A 72 -11.74 -2.91 -2.46
C GLY A 72 -10.91 -1.65 -2.61
N ALA A 73 -11.09 -0.66 -1.72
CA ALA A 73 -10.35 0.60 -1.76
C ALA A 73 -8.82 0.40 -1.59
N GLN A 74 -8.38 -0.53 -0.74
CA GLN A 74 -6.95 -0.81 -0.58
C GLN A 74 -6.33 -1.52 -1.78
N ALA A 75 -7.05 -2.46 -2.41
CA ALA A 75 -6.61 -3.08 -3.66
C ALA A 75 -6.51 -2.04 -4.80
N PHE A 76 -7.51 -1.17 -4.92
CA PHE A 76 -7.57 -0.16 -5.99
C PHE A 76 -6.47 0.90 -5.88
N ARG A 77 -6.07 1.31 -4.66
CA ARG A 77 -4.95 2.26 -4.46
C ARG A 77 -3.63 1.81 -5.10
N LYS A 78 -3.33 0.50 -5.09
CA LYS A 78 -2.10 -0.04 -5.73
C LYS A 78 -2.22 -0.14 -7.25
N GLY A 79 -3.43 -0.25 -7.80
CA GLY A 79 -3.67 -0.21 -9.24
C GLY A 79 -3.73 1.19 -9.85
N MET A 80 -4.18 2.19 -9.07
CA MET A 80 -4.43 3.55 -9.58
C MET A 80 -3.16 4.32 -9.99
N GLN A 81 -2.03 4.08 -9.32
CA GLN A 81 -0.80 4.87 -9.54
C GLN A 81 -0.16 4.65 -10.93
N SER A 82 -0.32 3.47 -11.53
CA SER A 82 0.27 3.17 -12.86
C SER A 82 -0.50 3.82 -14.01
N ALA A 83 -1.84 3.84 -13.95
CA ALA A 83 -2.69 4.40 -15.01
C ALA A 83 -2.45 5.91 -15.22
N ALA A 84 -2.26 6.67 -14.14
CA ALA A 84 -1.94 8.09 -14.22
C ALA A 84 -0.59 8.35 -14.92
N LEU A 85 0.45 7.56 -14.59
CA LEU A 85 1.77 7.68 -15.21
C LEU A 85 1.73 7.37 -16.71
N MET A 86 1.02 6.31 -17.12
CA MET A 86 0.89 5.95 -18.54
C MET A 86 0.19 7.05 -19.36
N SER A 87 -0.83 7.71 -18.79
CA SER A 87 -1.53 8.83 -19.43
C SER A 87 -0.63 10.07 -19.61
N VAL A 88 0.18 10.40 -18.59
CA VAL A 88 1.15 11.51 -18.66
C VAL A 88 2.27 11.22 -19.66
N ILE A 89 2.83 9.99 -19.66
CA ILE A 89 3.87 9.60 -20.62
C ILE A 89 3.32 9.65 -22.06
N GLY A 90 2.10 9.17 -22.29
CA GLY A 90 1.46 9.22 -23.62
C GLY A 90 1.24 10.64 -24.14
N SER A 91 0.76 11.55 -23.29
CA SER A 91 0.53 12.96 -23.66
C SER A 91 1.83 13.76 -23.84
N VAL A 92 2.88 13.48 -23.06
CA VAL A 92 4.22 14.08 -23.30
C VAL A 92 4.83 13.54 -24.59
N ALA A 93 4.66 12.26 -24.91
CA ALA A 93 5.14 11.66 -26.16
C ALA A 93 4.46 12.26 -27.40
N THR A 94 3.14 12.45 -27.39
CA THR A 94 2.44 13.09 -28.53
C THR A 94 2.82 14.56 -28.68
N LEU A 95 2.91 15.32 -27.58
CA LEU A 95 3.33 16.73 -27.63
C LEU A 95 4.77 16.88 -28.15
N THR A 96 5.71 16.06 -27.69
CA THR A 96 7.11 16.11 -28.17
C THR A 96 7.24 15.72 -29.64
N VAL A 97 6.46 14.75 -30.13
CA VAL A 97 6.41 14.42 -31.57
C VAL A 97 5.83 15.57 -32.40
N VAL A 98 4.70 16.17 -31.97
CA VAL A 98 4.10 17.33 -32.69
C VAL A 98 5.07 18.51 -32.73
N ILE A 99 5.73 18.83 -31.62
CA ILE A 99 6.75 19.89 -31.56
C ILE A 99 7.91 19.56 -32.51
N ALA A 100 8.44 18.35 -32.48
CA ALA A 100 9.54 17.95 -33.35
C ALA A 100 9.18 17.99 -34.85
N LEU A 101 7.92 17.72 -35.22
CA LEU A 101 7.43 17.86 -36.59
C LEU A 101 7.30 19.34 -36.99
N CYS A 102 6.64 20.17 -36.19
CA CYS A 102 6.51 21.61 -36.46
C CYS A 102 7.88 22.32 -36.59
N TRP A 103 8.88 21.89 -35.82
CA TRP A 103 10.25 22.42 -35.90
C TRP A 103 11.07 21.87 -37.07
N ARG A 104 10.58 20.83 -37.76
CA ARG A 104 11.19 20.26 -38.98
C ARG A 104 10.72 20.96 -40.26
N GLU A 105 9.56 21.62 -40.23
CA GLU A 105 8.93 22.27 -41.38
C GLU A 105 9.37 23.73 -41.75
N PRO A 106 10.42 24.34 -41.18
CA PRO A 106 11.03 25.55 -41.74
C PRO A 106 12.30 25.24 -42.57
N SER A 107 12.28 24.21 -43.43
CA SER A 107 13.42 23.85 -44.29
C SER A 107 13.10 23.62 -45.78
N GLN A 108 11.82 23.57 -46.18
CA GLN A 108 11.40 23.29 -47.57
C GLN A 108 10.26 24.22 -48.08
N ARG A 109 10.28 25.50 -47.69
CA ARG A 109 9.45 26.56 -48.31
C ARG A 109 10.28 27.80 -48.71
N GLY A 110 11.43 27.54 -49.34
CA GLY A 110 12.41 28.55 -49.75
C GLY A 110 12.99 28.37 -51.16
N GLY A 111 12.25 27.72 -52.08
CA GLY A 111 12.69 27.40 -53.44
C GLY A 111 11.69 27.83 -54.52
N ARG A 112 12.19 28.51 -55.56
CA ARG A 112 11.51 28.93 -56.81
C ARG A 112 11.41 27.75 -57.83
N PRO A 113 10.71 27.85 -58.98
CA PRO A 113 10.17 29.06 -59.63
C PRO A 113 8.72 29.01 -60.19
N ARG A 114 8.19 30.22 -60.45
CA ARG A 114 7.39 30.65 -61.61
C ARG A 114 6.96 29.57 -62.62
N GLN A 115 5.65 29.44 -62.80
CA GLN A 115 5.05 29.31 -64.14
C GLN A 115 3.87 30.29 -64.26
N ARG A 116 3.50 30.59 -65.50
CA ARG A 116 2.49 31.56 -65.94
C ARG A 116 1.66 30.88 -67.04
N GLU A 117 0.57 31.54 -67.44
CA GLU A 117 -0.32 31.23 -68.54
C GLU A 117 -1.35 30.13 -68.25
N GLU A 118 -2.64 30.48 -68.14
CA GLU A 118 -3.19 31.67 -67.47
C GLU A 118 -4.48 31.32 -66.68
N GLU A 119 -5.64 30.85 -67.18
CA GLU A 119 -6.39 30.88 -68.47
C GLU A 119 -7.92 30.94 -68.17
N ALA A 120 -8.78 31.07 -69.20
CA ALA A 120 -10.27 31.12 -69.22
C ALA A 120 -10.94 32.42 -68.70
#